data_AF-A0A7L2AMS9-F1
#
_entry.id   AF-A0A7L2AMS9-F1
#
_cell.length_a   1.000
_cell.length_b   1.000
_cell.length_c   1.000
_cell.angle_alpha   90.00
_cell.angle_beta   90.00
_cell.angle_gamma   90.00
#
_symmetry.space_group_name_H-M   'P 1'
#
loop_
_entity.id
_entity.type
_entity.pdbx_description
1 polymer ?
#
loop_
_entity_poly.entity_id
_entity_poly.type
_entity_poly.pdbx_seq_one_letter_code
_entity_poly.pdbx_strand_id
1 'polypeptide(L)'
;ARRGLPKAESAAAALRLLNSGVQYVPYCGALSPGTALELVRQYDVVADCSDNVPTRYLVNDACVLAGRPLVSGSALRMEGQLVTYNHGGGPCYRCLFPTPPAPETVTNCADGGVLGVVPGILGCLQALEVLKIASGMGPSFSRCMLVFDAREGSFRNIKLRARKSDCAVCGDAPAVTCLQDYEAFCGSAATDKCRTVHLLPSEDRVSVEEYKNLLDERVPHVLLDVRPQVEVDICRLVHAVHIPLSKLEEKDKEYLEYLGKRICEEQQRTNGQASLPVYVVCKLGNDSQKAVRILQELPAKEFGSLSAKDIKGGLMAWASKIDPTFPQY
;
A
#
# COMPACT_ATOMS: atom_id res chain seq x y z
N ALA A 1 15.22 -10.90 -5.25
CA ALA A 1 16.05 -11.40 -4.13
C ALA A 1 16.08 -12.92 -4.17
N ARG A 2 17.16 -13.56 -3.72
CA ARG A 2 17.21 -15.02 -3.58
C ARG A 2 16.19 -15.45 -2.52
N ARG A 3 15.36 -16.46 -2.81
CA ARG A 3 14.30 -16.91 -1.92
C ARG A 3 14.90 -17.44 -0.60
N GLY A 4 14.29 -17.09 0.53
CA GLY A 4 14.70 -17.55 1.86
C GLY A 4 15.89 -16.80 2.49
N LEU A 5 16.57 -15.93 1.74
CA LEU A 5 17.65 -15.09 2.28
C LEU A 5 17.15 -13.69 2.63
N PRO A 6 17.72 -13.04 3.67
CA PRO A 6 17.46 -11.63 3.95
C PRO A 6 17.69 -10.76 2.71
N LYS A 7 16.75 -9.83 2.41
CA LYS A 7 16.82 -8.96 1.22
C LYS A 7 18.15 -8.19 1.16
N ALA A 8 18.63 -7.68 2.30
CA ALA A 8 19.88 -6.93 2.43
C ALA A 8 21.12 -7.77 2.05
N GLU A 9 21.22 -9.01 2.55
CA GLU A 9 22.33 -9.91 2.22
C GLU A 9 22.28 -10.34 0.77
N SER A 10 21.09 -10.68 0.26
CA SER A 10 20.90 -11.03 -1.15
C SER A 10 21.33 -9.88 -2.07
N ALA A 11 21.03 -8.63 -1.70
CA ALA A 11 21.43 -7.44 -2.46
C ALA A 11 22.94 -7.22 -2.39
N ALA A 12 23.54 -7.24 -1.19
CA ALA A 12 24.98 -7.09 -1.02
C ALA A 12 25.78 -8.16 -1.79
N ALA A 13 25.31 -9.42 -1.78
CA ALA A 13 25.94 -10.49 -2.55
C ALA A 13 25.87 -10.25 -4.07
N ALA A 14 24.75 -9.74 -4.58
CA ALA A 14 24.62 -9.41 -6.00
C ALA A 14 25.51 -8.21 -6.38
N LEU A 15 25.55 -7.17 -5.56
CA LEU A 15 26.35 -5.97 -5.82
C LEU A 15 27.86 -6.25 -5.77
N ARG A 16 28.32 -7.12 -4.85
CA ARG A 16 29.73 -7.54 -4.79
C ARG A 16 30.21 -8.24 -6.07
N LEU A 17 29.32 -8.95 -6.77
CA LEU A 17 29.65 -9.56 -8.07
C LEU A 17 29.79 -8.51 -9.17
N LEU A 18 29.08 -7.38 -9.05
CA LEU A 18 29.15 -6.28 -10.02
C LEU A 18 30.38 -5.40 -9.78
N ASN A 19 30.71 -5.10 -8.53
CA ASN A 19 31.89 -4.32 -8.18
C ASN A 19 32.42 -4.71 -6.80
N SER A 20 33.51 -5.47 -6.75
CA SER A 20 34.15 -5.89 -5.51
C SER A 20 35.01 -4.81 -4.85
N GLY A 21 35.23 -3.67 -5.51
CA GLY A 21 36.02 -2.54 -4.99
C GLY A 21 35.27 -1.63 -4.02
N VAL A 22 33.99 -1.91 -3.74
CA VAL A 22 33.14 -1.12 -2.84
C VAL A 22 32.79 -1.92 -1.59
N GLN A 23 32.74 -1.26 -0.43
CA GLN A 23 32.27 -1.86 0.81
C GLN A 23 30.74 -1.89 0.87
N TYR A 24 30.19 -3.09 1.07
CA TYR A 24 28.74 -3.30 1.26
C TYR A 24 28.48 -3.78 2.69
N VAL A 25 27.74 -2.98 3.47
CA VAL A 25 27.36 -3.28 4.86
C VAL A 25 25.86 -3.59 4.92
N PRO A 26 25.45 -4.87 4.91
CA PRO A 26 24.04 -5.23 5.01
C PRO A 26 23.56 -5.10 6.47
N TYR A 27 22.41 -4.44 6.67
CA TYR A 27 21.70 -4.46 7.94
C TYR A 27 20.46 -5.34 7.83
N CYS A 28 20.43 -6.41 8.62
CA CYS A 28 19.34 -7.36 8.66
C CYS A 28 18.38 -7.01 9.79
N GLY A 29 17.40 -6.15 9.51
CA GLY A 29 16.39 -5.71 10.46
C GLY A 29 15.56 -4.55 9.90
N ALA A 30 14.40 -4.30 10.49
CA ALA A 30 13.65 -3.09 10.20
C ALA A 30 14.36 -1.88 10.82
N LEU A 31 14.34 -0.74 10.12
CA LEU A 31 14.80 0.52 10.68
C LEU A 31 13.88 0.90 11.85
N SER A 32 14.44 1.21 13.02
CA SER A 32 13.66 1.52 14.22
C SER A 32 14.07 2.87 14.82
N PRO A 33 13.21 3.52 15.62
CA PRO A 33 13.58 4.74 16.34
C PRO A 33 14.85 4.58 17.18
N GLY A 34 15.08 3.39 17.75
CA GLY A 34 16.26 3.11 18.57
C GLY A 34 17.57 3.00 17.80
N THR A 35 17.52 2.75 16.48
CA THR A 35 18.71 2.51 15.65
C THR A 35 18.92 3.56 14.54
N ALA A 36 17.86 4.21 14.10
CA ALA A 36 17.90 5.02 12.88
C ALA A 36 18.85 6.21 12.96
N LEU A 37 18.87 6.94 14.08
CA LEU A 37 19.71 8.14 14.22
C LEU A 37 21.20 7.80 14.17
N GLU A 38 21.61 6.75 14.87
CA GLU A 38 23.00 6.30 14.88
C GLU A 38 23.44 5.80 13.51
N LEU A 39 22.59 5.04 12.82
CA LEU A 39 22.87 4.56 11.46
C LEU A 39 23.00 5.71 10.47
N VAL A 40 22.04 6.65 10.46
CA VAL A 40 22.04 7.79 9.54
C VAL A 40 23.28 8.66 9.72
N ARG A 41 23.78 8.85 10.95
CA ARG A 41 24.99 9.64 11.22
C ARG A 41 26.25 9.08 10.52
N GLN A 42 26.29 7.78 10.25
CA GLN A 42 27.43 7.11 9.62
C GLN A 42 27.52 7.31 8.10
N TYR A 43 26.49 7.88 7.47
CA TYR A 43 26.41 8.04 6.01
C TYR A 43 26.28 9.50 5.60
N ASP A 44 26.84 9.85 4.44
CA ASP A 44 26.82 11.22 3.92
C ASP A 44 25.51 11.60 3.22
N VAL A 45 24.88 10.63 2.57
CA VAL A 45 23.61 10.78 1.86
C VAL A 45 22.74 9.57 2.15
N VAL A 46 21.47 9.79 2.46
CA VAL A 46 20.50 8.72 2.69
C VAL A 46 19.53 8.64 1.52
N ALA A 47 19.23 7.42 1.07
CA ALA A 47 18.18 7.15 0.10
C ALA A 47 17.02 6.44 0.79
N ASP A 48 15.83 7.05 0.77
CA ASP A 48 14.60 6.41 1.22
C ASP A 48 13.97 5.63 0.07
N CYS A 49 14.13 4.30 0.14
CA CYS A 49 13.54 3.33 -0.77
C CYS A 49 12.43 2.51 -0.09
N SER A 50 11.84 3.04 0.99
CA SER A 50 10.74 2.37 1.71
C SER A 50 9.41 2.57 0.99
N ASP A 51 8.45 1.70 1.28
CA ASP A 51 7.11 1.69 0.68
C ASP A 51 5.99 2.00 1.70
N ASN A 52 6.36 2.41 2.92
CA ASN A 52 5.41 2.67 4.01
C ASN A 52 5.62 4.04 4.65
N VAL A 53 4.52 4.65 5.09
CA VAL A 53 4.49 6.00 5.66
C VAL A 53 5.30 6.11 6.98
N PRO A 54 5.19 5.19 7.95
CA PRO A 54 5.97 5.28 9.19
C PRO A 54 7.47 5.40 8.97
N THR A 55 8.03 4.57 8.07
CA THR A 55 9.47 4.60 7.74
C THR A 55 9.87 5.92 7.09
N ARG A 56 9.02 6.50 6.22
CA ARG A 56 9.28 7.81 5.61
C ARG A 56 9.40 8.93 6.64
N TYR A 57 8.52 8.94 7.65
CA TYR A 57 8.64 9.91 8.75
C TYR A 57 9.87 9.65 9.62
N LEU A 58 10.15 8.39 9.96
CA LEU A 58 11.32 7.98 10.74
C LEU A 58 12.63 8.41 10.07
N VAL A 59 12.82 8.06 8.80
CA VAL A 59 14.05 8.38 8.06
C VAL A 59 14.19 9.87 7.81
N ASN A 60 13.08 10.59 7.55
CA ASN A 60 13.08 12.05 7.46
C ASN A 60 13.60 12.69 8.75
N ASP A 61 13.00 12.35 9.88
CA ASP A 61 13.35 12.98 11.15
C ASP A 61 14.78 12.62 11.56
N ALA A 62 15.20 11.36 11.34
CA ALA A 62 16.58 10.95 11.56
C ALA A 62 17.58 11.74 10.69
N CYS A 63 17.27 11.96 9.42
CA CYS A 63 18.10 12.76 8.51
C CYS A 63 18.18 14.23 8.93
N VAL A 64 17.06 14.83 9.34
CA VAL A 64 17.04 16.21 9.85
C VAL A 64 17.90 16.32 11.12
N LEU A 65 17.69 15.44 12.10
CA LEU A 65 18.44 15.44 13.37
C LEU A 65 19.93 15.15 13.20
N ALA A 66 20.30 14.39 12.16
CA ALA A 66 21.70 14.10 11.82
C ALA A 66 22.33 15.11 10.85
N GLY A 67 21.57 16.07 10.32
CA GLY A 67 22.06 17.01 9.31
C GLY A 67 22.42 16.36 7.97
N ARG A 68 21.74 15.28 7.57
CA ARG A 68 22.03 14.52 6.34
C ARG A 68 20.98 14.78 5.25
N PRO A 69 21.39 14.96 3.97
CA PRO A 69 20.46 15.02 2.86
C PRO A 69 19.75 13.68 2.66
N LEU A 70 18.48 13.76 2.23
CA LEU A 70 17.62 12.60 2.03
C LEU A 70 17.05 12.62 0.61
N VAL A 71 17.39 11.63 -0.20
CA VAL A 71 16.75 11.41 -1.51
C VAL A 71 15.64 10.38 -1.34
N SER A 72 14.38 10.79 -1.44
CA SER A 72 13.21 9.93 -1.21
C SER A 72 12.49 9.63 -2.51
N GLY A 73 12.33 8.34 -2.81
CA GLY A 73 11.58 7.82 -3.93
C GLY A 73 10.30 7.13 -3.48
N SER A 74 9.25 7.19 -4.30
CA SER A 74 8.03 6.42 -4.09
C SER A 74 7.44 5.97 -5.42
N ALA A 75 6.72 4.85 -5.40
CA ALA A 75 5.94 4.38 -6.55
C ALA A 75 4.65 3.74 -6.06
N LEU A 76 3.57 3.92 -6.80
CA LEU A 76 2.29 3.26 -6.57
C LEU A 76 1.58 3.12 -7.92
N ARG A 77 1.06 1.92 -8.22
CA ARG A 77 0.42 1.61 -9.51
C ARG A 77 1.35 1.93 -10.69
N MET A 78 1.03 2.98 -11.45
CA MET A 78 1.77 3.45 -12.63
C MET A 78 2.41 4.83 -12.40
N GLU A 79 2.45 5.31 -11.16
CA GLU A 79 2.98 6.62 -10.80
C GLU A 79 4.21 6.49 -9.92
N GLY A 80 5.14 7.42 -10.06
CA GLY A 80 6.31 7.54 -9.19
C GLY A 80 6.63 8.98 -8.83
N GLN A 81 7.29 9.18 -7.68
CA GLN A 81 7.72 10.49 -7.21
C GLN A 81 9.16 10.45 -6.72
N LEU A 82 9.88 11.55 -6.90
CA LEU A 82 11.25 11.73 -6.40
C LEU A 82 11.44 13.15 -5.86
N VAL A 83 11.99 13.26 -4.65
CA VAL A 83 12.33 14.53 -4.01
C VAL A 83 13.65 14.39 -3.25
N THR A 84 14.47 15.43 -3.28
CA THR A 84 15.60 15.58 -2.35
C THR A 84 15.23 16.54 -1.22
N TYR A 85 15.20 16.01 0.00
CA TYR A 85 14.93 16.72 1.24
C TYR A 85 16.22 17.10 1.97
N ASN A 86 16.10 18.06 2.89
CA ASN A 86 17.16 18.47 3.81
C ASN A 86 18.49 18.86 3.12
N HIS A 87 18.41 19.56 1.98
CA HIS A 87 19.59 20.02 1.25
C HIS A 87 19.43 21.47 0.77
N GLY A 88 20.42 22.33 1.04
CA GLY A 88 20.50 23.69 0.49
C GLY A 88 19.31 24.59 0.84
N GLY A 89 18.79 24.52 2.07
CA GLY A 89 17.60 25.26 2.50
C GLY A 89 16.26 24.72 1.96
N GLY A 90 16.29 23.54 1.34
CA GLY A 90 15.10 22.80 0.92
C GLY A 90 14.23 22.30 2.09
N PRO A 91 12.98 21.90 1.81
CA PRO A 91 12.08 21.37 2.82
C PRO A 91 12.56 20.02 3.37
N CYS A 92 12.08 19.64 4.56
CA CYS A 92 12.03 18.24 4.96
C CYS A 92 10.66 17.63 4.56
N TYR A 93 10.49 16.32 4.71
CA TYR A 93 9.22 15.65 4.42
C TYR A 93 8.04 16.25 5.20
N ARG A 94 8.22 16.54 6.50
CA ARG A 94 7.21 17.20 7.35
C ARG A 94 6.84 18.61 6.94
N CYS A 95 7.70 19.33 6.20
CA CYS A 95 7.32 20.62 5.65
C CYS A 95 6.18 20.49 4.62
N LEU A 96 6.17 19.40 3.87
CA LEU A 96 5.13 19.08 2.88
C LEU A 96 3.94 18.36 3.50
N PHE A 97 4.23 17.38 4.37
CA PHE A 97 3.25 16.53 5.02
C PHE A 97 3.42 16.61 6.55
N PRO A 98 2.87 17.65 7.22
CA PRO A 98 3.07 17.84 8.66
C PRO A 98 2.45 16.73 9.49
N THR A 99 1.28 16.27 9.06
CA THR A 99 0.49 15.22 9.70
C THR A 99 0.35 14.02 8.76
N PRO A 100 0.47 12.78 9.27
CA PRO A 100 0.24 11.60 8.47
C PRO A 100 -1.22 11.56 7.98
N PRO A 101 -1.46 11.06 6.75
CA PRO A 101 -2.80 10.80 6.26
C PRO A 101 -3.51 9.75 7.14
N ALA A 102 -4.83 9.76 7.13
CA ALA A 102 -5.63 8.78 7.88
C ALA A 102 -5.28 7.35 7.40
N PRO A 103 -5.02 6.39 8.31
CA PRO A 103 -4.52 5.06 7.94
C PRO A 103 -5.36 4.32 6.89
N GLU A 104 -6.67 4.56 6.89
CA GLU A 104 -7.64 3.94 5.98
C GLU A 104 -7.48 4.41 4.53
N THR A 105 -6.83 5.57 4.33
CA THR A 105 -6.61 6.19 3.02
C THR A 105 -5.22 5.89 2.45
N VAL A 106 -4.35 5.22 3.22
CA VAL A 106 -2.98 4.91 2.81
C VAL A 106 -2.95 3.56 2.09
N THR A 107 -2.65 3.61 0.80
CA THR A 107 -2.42 2.41 -0.02
C THR A 107 -0.91 2.22 -0.21
N ASN A 108 -0.39 1.04 0.13
CA ASN A 108 1.01 0.68 -0.15
C ASN A 108 1.11 -0.14 -1.47
N CYS A 109 2.34 -0.45 -1.89
CA CYS A 109 2.58 -1.25 -3.10
C CYS A 109 1.98 -2.66 -3.03
N ALA A 110 1.93 -3.28 -1.84
CA ALA A 110 1.38 -4.61 -1.64
C ALA A 110 -0.14 -4.65 -1.83
N ASP A 111 -0.82 -3.56 -1.50
CA ASP A 111 -2.28 -3.44 -1.54
C ASP A 111 -2.76 -2.84 -2.86
N GLY A 112 -2.11 -1.78 -3.32
CA GLY A 112 -2.50 -1.05 -4.53
C GLY A 112 -1.91 -1.61 -5.82
N GLY A 113 -0.93 -2.52 -5.70
CA GLY A 113 -0.10 -2.98 -6.80
C GLY A 113 0.88 -1.91 -7.30
N VAL A 114 1.95 -2.34 -7.98
CA VAL A 114 2.89 -1.46 -8.66
C VAL A 114 3.45 -2.15 -9.90
N LEU A 115 3.49 -1.44 -11.03
CA LEU A 115 4.13 -1.94 -12.24
C LEU A 115 5.65 -1.93 -12.01
N GLY A 116 6.29 -3.09 -11.94
CA GLY A 116 7.69 -3.23 -11.49
C GLY A 116 8.74 -2.38 -12.21
N VAL A 117 8.47 -1.94 -13.44
CA VAL A 117 9.34 -1.02 -14.18
C VAL A 117 9.37 0.38 -13.56
N VAL A 118 8.26 0.84 -12.96
CA VAL A 118 8.14 2.16 -12.33
C VAL A 118 9.14 2.35 -11.18
N PRO A 119 9.20 1.50 -10.14
CA PRO A 119 10.24 1.62 -9.11
C PRO A 119 11.65 1.41 -9.67
N GLY A 120 11.82 0.67 -10.78
CA GLY A 120 13.10 0.56 -11.48
C GLY A 120 13.57 1.91 -12.06
N ILE A 121 12.69 2.62 -12.77
CA ILE A 121 12.96 3.97 -13.31
C ILE A 121 13.27 4.94 -12.16
N LEU A 122 12.42 4.95 -11.12
CA LEU A 122 12.60 5.84 -9.97
C LEU A 122 13.88 5.52 -9.19
N GLY A 123 14.26 4.24 -9.06
CA GLY A 123 15.51 3.83 -8.44
C GLY A 123 16.75 4.34 -9.19
N CYS A 124 16.73 4.33 -10.52
CA CYS A 124 17.81 4.90 -11.33
C CYS A 124 17.92 6.42 -11.14
N LEU A 125 16.79 7.14 -11.11
CA LEU A 125 16.77 8.58 -10.88
C LEU A 125 17.22 8.93 -9.45
N GLN A 126 16.82 8.12 -8.46
CA GLN A 126 17.25 8.25 -7.07
C GLN A 126 18.76 8.06 -6.93
N ALA A 127 19.33 7.04 -7.58
CA ALA A 127 20.77 6.81 -7.60
C ALA A 127 21.53 7.98 -8.25
N LEU A 128 20.99 8.57 -9.32
CA LEU A 128 21.57 9.76 -9.96
C LEU A 128 21.61 10.97 -9.01
N GLU A 129 20.56 11.23 -8.23
CA GLU A 129 20.58 12.31 -7.22
C GLU A 129 21.62 12.04 -6.14
N VAL A 130 21.71 10.80 -5.64
CA VAL A 130 22.71 10.41 -4.64
C VAL A 130 24.12 10.67 -5.16
N LEU A 131 24.41 10.26 -6.40
CA LEU A 131 25.73 10.48 -7.02
C LEU A 131 26.06 11.96 -7.18
N LYS A 132 25.09 12.79 -7.59
CA LYS A 132 25.31 14.24 -7.72
C LYS A 132 25.56 14.93 -6.38
N ILE A 133 24.88 14.50 -5.32
CA ILE A 133 25.14 15.03 -3.98
C ILE A 133 26.53 14.59 -3.52
N ALA A 134 26.85 13.30 -3.66
CA ALA A 134 28.14 12.74 -3.25
C ALA A 134 29.33 13.34 -4.01
N SER A 135 29.16 13.73 -5.28
CA SER A 135 30.18 14.40 -6.08
C SER A 135 30.27 15.91 -5.88
N GLY A 136 29.39 16.51 -5.05
CA GLY A 136 29.35 17.95 -4.80
C GLY A 136 28.65 18.79 -5.88
N MET A 137 28.06 18.17 -6.90
CA MET A 137 27.26 18.87 -7.94
C MET A 137 25.94 19.41 -7.38
N GLY A 138 25.43 18.80 -6.31
CA GLY A 138 24.14 19.12 -5.71
C GLY A 138 22.95 18.47 -6.44
N PRO A 139 21.79 18.37 -5.76
CA PRO A 139 20.60 17.71 -6.30
C PRO A 139 19.83 18.58 -7.28
N SER A 140 19.17 17.96 -8.26
CA SER A 140 18.21 18.65 -9.12
C SER A 140 16.83 18.75 -8.47
N PHE A 141 16.50 17.82 -7.57
CA PHE A 141 15.17 17.75 -6.95
C PHE A 141 15.15 18.29 -5.52
N SER A 142 16.04 19.22 -5.18
CA SER A 142 15.83 20.07 -3.99
C SER A 142 14.85 21.19 -4.35
N ARG A 143 13.80 21.34 -3.53
CA ARG A 143 12.67 22.27 -3.79
C ARG A 143 11.91 21.99 -5.10
N CYS A 144 12.01 20.77 -5.62
CA CYS A 144 11.28 20.31 -6.79
C CYS A 144 10.89 18.85 -6.55
N MET A 145 9.63 18.51 -6.82
CA MET A 145 9.15 17.13 -6.82
C MET A 145 8.97 16.70 -8.26
N LEU A 146 9.74 15.68 -8.65
CA LEU A 146 9.50 14.98 -9.90
C LEU A 146 8.31 14.04 -9.72
N VAL A 147 7.37 14.09 -10.64
CA VAL A 147 6.26 13.14 -10.77
C VAL A 147 6.39 12.45 -12.11
N PHE A 148 6.49 11.13 -12.09
CA PHE A 148 6.49 10.28 -13.27
C PHE A 148 5.13 9.60 -13.40
N ASP A 149 4.51 9.78 -14.55
CA ASP A 149 3.26 9.12 -14.92
C ASP A 149 3.56 8.13 -16.05
N ALA A 150 3.59 6.84 -15.74
CA ALA A 150 3.91 5.80 -16.71
C ALA A 150 2.75 5.49 -17.67
N ARG A 151 1.52 5.91 -17.35
CA ARG A 151 0.37 5.73 -18.22
C ARG A 151 0.46 6.68 -19.41
N GLU A 152 0.74 7.95 -19.13
CA GLU A 152 0.92 8.99 -20.14
C GLU A 152 2.38 9.08 -20.65
N GLY A 153 3.31 8.40 -20.00
CA GLY A 153 4.74 8.44 -20.33
C GLY A 153 5.38 9.81 -20.06
N SER A 154 4.87 10.56 -19.07
CA SER A 154 5.24 11.96 -18.85
C SER A 154 5.98 12.19 -17.53
N PHE A 155 6.86 13.20 -17.54
CA PHE A 155 7.53 13.72 -16.34
C PHE A 155 7.04 15.14 -16.06
N ARG A 156 6.67 15.40 -14.81
CA ARG A 156 6.21 16.70 -14.34
C ARG A 156 7.07 17.15 -13.16
N ASN A 157 7.48 18.41 -13.18
CA ASN A 157 8.24 19.03 -12.10
C ASN A 157 7.34 19.97 -11.31
N ILE A 158 7.05 19.62 -10.06
CA ILE A 158 6.25 20.43 -9.15
C ILE A 158 7.19 21.23 -8.26
N LYS A 159 7.14 22.56 -8.36
CA LYS A 159 7.94 23.44 -7.50
C LYS A 159 7.47 23.33 -6.05
N LEU A 160 8.39 23.02 -5.15
CA LEU A 160 8.12 22.93 -3.72
C LEU A 160 8.47 24.24 -3.01
N ARG A 161 7.81 24.46 -1.87
CA ARG A 161 8.16 25.53 -0.94
C ARG A 161 9.52 25.24 -0.30
N ALA A 162 10.16 26.28 0.22
CA ALA A 162 11.37 26.11 1.04
C ALA A 162 11.03 25.47 2.40
N ARG A 163 12.06 25.25 3.22
CA ARG A 163 11.92 24.97 4.67
C ARG A 163 10.89 25.90 5.31
N LYS A 164 9.98 25.33 6.11
CA LYS A 164 9.02 26.08 6.93
C LYS A 164 9.65 26.42 8.29
N SER A 165 9.53 27.66 8.74
CA SER A 165 10.03 28.11 10.04
C SER A 165 9.31 27.47 11.23
N ASP A 166 8.04 27.11 11.05
CA ASP A 166 7.18 26.44 12.05
C ASP A 166 7.19 24.90 11.94
N CYS A 167 8.10 24.32 11.15
CA CYS A 167 8.15 22.86 10.99
C CYS A 167 8.52 22.17 12.31
N ALA A 168 7.75 21.14 12.69
CA ALA A 168 7.94 20.42 13.94
C ALA A 168 9.35 19.81 14.14
N VAL A 169 10.08 19.51 13.06
CA VAL A 169 11.42 18.88 13.15
C VAL A 169 12.56 19.76 12.66
N CYS A 170 12.36 20.52 11.58
CA CYS A 170 13.41 21.37 11.02
C CYS A 170 13.14 22.86 11.20
N GLY A 171 12.08 23.29 11.91
CA GLY A 171 11.74 24.69 12.13
C GLY A 171 12.74 25.41 13.05
N ASP A 172 12.47 26.67 13.36
CA ASP A 172 13.36 27.51 14.19
C ASP A 172 13.24 27.17 15.68
N ALA A 173 12.11 26.59 16.10
CA ALA A 173 11.89 26.00 17.42
C ALA A 173 11.29 24.59 17.27
N PRO A 174 12.12 23.55 17.00
CA PRO A 174 11.64 22.21 16.71
C PRO A 174 11.06 21.53 17.96
N ALA A 175 9.85 20.98 17.84
CA ALA A 175 9.22 20.17 18.89
C ALA A 175 9.74 18.71 18.87
N VAL A 176 10.12 18.21 17.70
CA VAL A 176 10.70 16.87 17.52
C VAL A 176 12.22 16.98 17.65
N THR A 177 12.74 16.60 18.82
CA THR A 177 14.19 16.59 19.13
C THR A 177 14.77 15.19 19.28
N CYS A 178 13.90 14.17 19.35
CA CYS A 178 14.26 12.75 19.38
C CYS A 178 13.31 11.94 18.49
N LEU A 179 13.75 10.75 18.09
CA LEU A 179 12.91 9.82 17.33
C LEU A 179 11.85 9.21 18.27
N GLN A 180 10.63 9.11 17.76
CA GLN A 180 9.45 8.64 18.51
C GLN A 180 8.91 7.33 17.93
N ASP A 181 7.83 6.80 18.49
CA ASP A 181 7.10 5.70 17.89
C ASP A 181 6.30 6.19 16.66
N TYR A 182 6.84 5.91 15.47
CA TYR A 182 6.23 6.31 14.20
C TYR A 182 5.06 5.43 13.79
N GLU A 183 4.98 4.19 14.27
CA GLU A 183 3.83 3.33 13.99
C GLU A 183 2.59 3.82 14.77
N ALA A 184 2.80 4.19 16.05
CA ALA A 184 1.78 4.83 16.87
C ALA A 184 1.37 6.20 16.29
N PHE A 185 2.35 7.03 15.91
CA PHE A 185 2.10 8.35 15.32
C PHE A 185 1.32 8.28 13.99
N CYS A 186 1.68 7.35 13.12
CA CYS A 186 1.02 7.20 11.81
C CYS A 186 -0.22 6.32 11.85
N GLY A 187 -0.52 5.66 12.98
CA GLY A 187 -1.58 4.66 13.04
C GLY A 187 -1.44 3.58 11.98
N SER A 188 -0.23 3.19 11.60
CA SER A 188 0.05 2.16 10.58
C SER A 188 1.39 1.47 10.84
N ALA A 189 1.54 0.22 10.40
CA ALA A 189 2.77 -0.56 10.61
C ALA A 189 3.85 -0.18 9.60
N ALA A 190 5.12 -0.27 10.02
CA ALA A 190 6.31 -0.01 9.20
C ALA A 190 6.75 -1.23 8.37
N THR A 191 5.85 -2.20 8.17
CA THR A 191 6.15 -3.47 7.51
C THR A 191 5.24 -3.70 6.32
N ASP A 192 5.73 -4.45 5.32
CA ASP A 192 4.99 -4.94 4.15
C ASP A 192 3.74 -5.78 4.52
N LYS A 193 3.52 -6.08 5.80
CA LYS A 193 2.30 -6.72 6.29
C LYS A 193 1.15 -5.73 6.18
N CYS A 194 0.37 -5.90 5.13
CA CYS A 194 -0.93 -5.28 4.93
C CYS A 194 -1.73 -5.30 6.24
N ARG A 195 -2.13 -4.11 6.72
CA ARG A 195 -2.93 -4.00 7.94
C ARG A 195 -4.37 -4.38 7.60
N THR A 196 -4.99 -5.21 8.43
CA THR A 196 -6.43 -5.42 8.33
C THR A 196 -7.14 -4.10 8.60
N VAL A 197 -7.87 -3.57 7.60
CA VAL A 197 -8.72 -2.39 7.83
C VAL A 197 -9.94 -2.79 8.66
N HIS A 198 -10.50 -1.85 9.41
CA HIS A 198 -11.70 -2.06 10.24
C HIS A 198 -12.78 -1.08 9.82
N LEU A 199 -13.25 -1.21 8.57
CA LEU A 199 -14.27 -0.33 8.00
C LEU A 199 -15.69 -0.80 8.32
N LEU A 200 -15.88 -2.09 8.59
CA LEU A 200 -17.17 -2.69 8.93
C LEU A 200 -17.23 -3.12 10.39
N PRO A 201 -18.41 -3.06 11.03
CA PRO A 201 -18.63 -3.64 12.34
C PRO A 201 -18.63 -5.18 12.25
N SER A 202 -18.49 -5.89 13.38
CA SER A 202 -18.20 -7.33 13.36
C SER A 202 -19.34 -8.18 12.78
N GLU A 203 -20.59 -7.70 12.87
CA GLU A 203 -21.80 -8.33 12.34
C GLU A 203 -21.86 -8.40 10.81
N ASP A 204 -21.18 -7.47 10.14
CA ASP A 204 -21.09 -7.36 8.67
C ASP A 204 -19.88 -8.12 8.11
N ARG A 205 -19.22 -8.93 8.95
CA ARG A 205 -18.00 -9.66 8.58
C ARG A 205 -18.08 -11.12 8.99
N VAL A 206 -17.82 -12.03 8.06
CA VAL A 206 -17.80 -13.48 8.29
C VAL A 206 -16.38 -14.04 8.20
N SER A 207 -16.03 -15.04 8.98
CA SER A 207 -14.76 -15.78 8.85
C SER A 207 -14.78 -16.74 7.65
N VAL A 208 -13.60 -17.19 7.21
CA VAL A 208 -13.51 -18.18 6.12
C VAL A 208 -14.08 -19.53 6.52
N GLU A 209 -14.00 -19.87 7.81
CA GLU A 209 -14.55 -21.08 8.40
C GLU A 209 -16.08 -21.05 8.43
N GLU A 210 -16.68 -19.94 8.91
CA GLU A 210 -18.13 -19.74 8.86
C GLU A 210 -18.64 -19.74 7.41
N TYR A 211 -17.92 -19.09 6.49
CA TYR A 211 -18.29 -19.11 5.09
C TYR A 211 -18.18 -20.51 4.45
N LYS A 212 -17.17 -21.30 4.83
CA LYS A 212 -17.05 -22.71 4.39
C LYS A 212 -18.22 -23.55 4.89
N ASN A 213 -18.67 -23.35 6.13
CA ASN A 213 -19.85 -24.04 6.66
C ASN A 213 -21.11 -23.70 5.85
N LEU A 214 -21.31 -22.43 5.48
CA LEU A 214 -22.43 -22.02 4.62
C LEU A 214 -22.38 -22.70 3.25
N LEU A 215 -21.19 -22.89 2.68
CA LEU A 215 -21.01 -23.61 1.42
C LEU A 215 -21.34 -25.10 1.57
N ASP A 216 -20.90 -25.73 2.65
CA ASP A 216 -21.12 -27.16 2.91
C ASP A 216 -22.60 -27.48 3.19
N GLU A 217 -23.26 -26.59 3.93
CA GLU A 217 -24.70 -26.64 4.21
C GLU A 217 -25.56 -26.25 3.00
N ARG A 218 -24.93 -25.78 1.90
CA ARG A 218 -25.60 -25.29 0.69
C ARG A 218 -26.63 -24.20 0.98
N VAL A 219 -26.31 -23.34 1.95
CA VAL A 219 -27.14 -22.17 2.25
C VAL A 219 -27.14 -21.28 1.01
N PRO A 220 -28.30 -20.87 0.49
CA PRO A 220 -28.33 -20.03 -0.71
C PRO A 220 -27.73 -18.64 -0.46
N HIS A 221 -26.79 -18.23 -1.33
CA HIS A 221 -26.11 -16.94 -1.26
C HIS A 221 -25.44 -16.60 -2.60
N VAL A 222 -24.97 -15.35 -2.73
CA VAL A 222 -24.05 -14.95 -3.81
C VAL A 222 -22.68 -14.66 -3.21
N LEU A 223 -21.62 -15.16 -3.84
CA LEU A 223 -20.25 -14.77 -3.56
C LEU A 223 -19.77 -13.80 -4.63
N LEU A 224 -19.28 -12.63 -4.21
CA LEU A 224 -18.73 -11.58 -5.05
C LEU A 224 -17.22 -11.49 -4.85
N ASP A 225 -16.45 -11.75 -5.90
CA ASP A 225 -15.01 -11.50 -5.95
C ASP A 225 -14.75 -10.11 -6.51
N VAL A 226 -14.11 -9.25 -5.72
CA VAL A 226 -13.87 -7.84 -6.08
C VAL A 226 -12.42 -7.54 -6.47
N ARG A 227 -11.60 -8.58 -6.66
CA ARG A 227 -10.20 -8.41 -7.06
C ARG A 227 -10.07 -7.89 -8.50
N PRO A 228 -8.93 -7.28 -8.86
CA PRO A 228 -8.61 -6.99 -10.26
C PRO A 228 -8.63 -8.25 -11.14
N GLN A 229 -8.96 -8.09 -12.43
CA GLN A 229 -9.04 -9.22 -13.39
C GLN A 229 -7.77 -10.09 -13.37
N VAL A 230 -6.60 -9.46 -13.35
CA VAL A 230 -5.30 -10.16 -13.34
C VAL A 230 -5.13 -11.10 -12.14
N GLU A 231 -5.75 -10.82 -11.00
CA GLU A 231 -5.69 -11.69 -9.82
C GLU A 231 -6.69 -12.84 -9.90
N VAL A 232 -7.85 -12.61 -10.53
CA VAL A 232 -8.87 -13.63 -10.78
C VAL A 232 -8.39 -14.64 -11.82
N ASP A 233 -7.63 -14.17 -12.82
CA ASP A 233 -7.02 -15.02 -13.84
C ASP A 233 -5.96 -15.98 -13.26
N ILE A 234 -5.32 -15.61 -12.14
CA ILE A 234 -4.38 -16.49 -11.42
C ILE A 234 -5.14 -17.63 -10.72
N CYS A 235 -6.17 -17.29 -9.95
CA CYS A 235 -6.97 -18.23 -9.19
C CYS A 235 -8.30 -17.61 -8.78
N ARG A 236 -9.36 -18.42 -8.64
CA ARG A 236 -10.67 -17.96 -8.15
C ARG A 236 -11.47 -19.12 -7.55
N LEU A 237 -12.42 -18.78 -6.68
CA LEU A 237 -13.47 -19.72 -6.29
C LEU A 237 -14.47 -19.86 -7.45
N VAL A 238 -14.71 -21.08 -7.91
CA VAL A 238 -15.42 -21.34 -9.18
C VAL A 238 -16.83 -20.76 -9.19
N HIS A 239 -17.50 -20.78 -8.04
CA HIS A 239 -18.86 -20.27 -7.84
C HIS A 239 -18.95 -18.77 -7.60
N ALA A 240 -17.82 -18.06 -7.51
CA ALA A 240 -17.81 -16.61 -7.31
C ALA A 240 -18.22 -15.86 -8.59
N VAL A 241 -19.05 -14.84 -8.42
CA VAL A 241 -19.31 -13.81 -9.41
C VAL A 241 -18.19 -12.78 -9.31
N HIS A 242 -17.58 -12.40 -10.43
CA HIS A 242 -16.48 -11.43 -10.44
C HIS A 242 -16.96 -10.04 -10.87
N ILE A 243 -16.73 -9.04 -10.03
CA ILE A 243 -16.94 -7.62 -10.33
C ILE A 243 -15.82 -6.83 -9.65
N PRO A 244 -14.84 -6.28 -10.40
CA PRO A 244 -13.72 -5.55 -9.80
C PRO A 244 -14.19 -4.38 -8.91
N LEU A 245 -13.51 -4.15 -7.77
CA LEU A 245 -13.83 -3.03 -6.87
C LEU A 245 -13.90 -1.69 -7.61
N SER A 246 -12.98 -1.43 -8.55
CA SER A 246 -12.99 -0.19 -9.33
C SER A 246 -14.30 0.04 -10.09
N LYS A 247 -14.96 -1.03 -10.55
CA LYS A 247 -16.25 -0.97 -11.24
C LYS A 247 -17.42 -0.71 -10.29
N LEU A 248 -17.32 -1.19 -9.06
CA LEU A 248 -18.26 -0.83 -7.99
C LEU A 248 -18.09 0.63 -7.56
N GLU A 249 -16.86 1.12 -7.43
CA GLU A 249 -16.55 2.51 -7.09
C GLU A 249 -17.07 3.48 -8.18
N GLU A 250 -16.93 3.11 -9.45
CA GLU A 250 -17.46 3.85 -10.60
C GLU A 250 -19.00 3.79 -10.71
N LYS A 251 -19.67 2.92 -9.93
CA LYS A 251 -21.09 2.59 -10.05
C LYS A 251 -21.47 2.23 -11.49
N ASP A 252 -20.64 1.39 -12.11
CA ASP A 252 -20.79 0.97 -13.51
C ASP A 252 -22.11 0.20 -13.70
N LYS A 253 -23.01 0.73 -14.54
CA LYS A 253 -24.38 0.23 -14.70
C LYS A 253 -24.42 -1.22 -15.19
N GLU A 254 -23.53 -1.60 -16.11
CA GLU A 254 -23.53 -2.94 -16.69
C GLU A 254 -23.21 -3.99 -15.63
N TYR A 255 -22.22 -3.72 -14.79
CA TYR A 255 -21.83 -4.61 -13.69
C TYR A 255 -22.88 -4.66 -12.58
N LEU A 256 -23.51 -3.53 -12.27
CA LEU A 256 -24.59 -3.45 -11.29
C LEU A 256 -25.84 -4.23 -11.76
N GLU A 257 -26.24 -4.09 -13.03
CA GLU A 257 -27.32 -4.88 -13.63
C GLU A 257 -26.98 -6.38 -13.65
N TYR A 258 -25.72 -6.73 -13.97
CA TYR A 258 -25.23 -8.10 -13.91
C TYR A 258 -25.33 -8.69 -12.49
N LEU A 259 -24.90 -7.94 -11.46
CA LEU A 259 -25.03 -8.35 -10.07
C LEU A 259 -26.49 -8.58 -9.69
N GLY A 260 -27.37 -7.64 -10.05
CA GLY A 260 -28.81 -7.72 -9.79
C GLY A 260 -29.43 -8.96 -10.43
N LYS A 261 -29.07 -9.25 -11.69
CA LYS A 261 -29.51 -10.45 -12.40
C LYS A 261 -29.08 -11.73 -11.67
N ARG A 262 -27.82 -11.82 -11.23
CA ARG A 262 -27.31 -12.99 -10.50
C ARG A 262 -28.01 -13.19 -9.16
N ILE A 263 -28.32 -12.11 -8.44
CA ILE A 263 -29.11 -12.17 -7.19
C ILE A 263 -30.53 -12.68 -7.46
N CYS A 264 -31.19 -12.14 -8.48
CA CYS A 264 -32.54 -12.57 -8.88
C CYS A 264 -32.59 -14.05 -9.28
N GLU A 265 -31.60 -14.54 -10.03
CA GLU A 265 -31.49 -15.95 -10.44
C GLU A 265 -31.40 -16.89 -9.24
N GLU A 266 -30.64 -16.53 -8.20
CA GLU A 266 -30.53 -17.34 -6.98
C GLU A 266 -31.76 -17.21 -6.05
N GLN A 267 -32.42 -16.04 -6.02
CA GLN A 267 -33.69 -15.85 -5.29
C GLN A 267 -34.84 -16.70 -5.88
N GLN A 268 -34.88 -16.83 -7.20
CA GLN A 268 -35.88 -17.67 -7.88
C GLN A 268 -35.69 -19.16 -7.55
N ARG A 269 -34.45 -19.61 -7.35
CA ARG A 269 -34.14 -21.00 -6.97
C ARG A 269 -34.54 -21.34 -5.53
N THR A 270 -34.84 -20.34 -4.70
CA THR A 270 -35.01 -20.47 -3.25
C THR A 270 -36.45 -20.20 -2.78
N ASN A 271 -37.44 -20.32 -3.67
CA ASN A 271 -38.86 -20.11 -3.37
C ASN A 271 -39.16 -18.74 -2.71
N GLY A 272 -38.45 -17.68 -3.12
CA GLY A 272 -38.81 -16.30 -2.75
C GLY A 272 -38.36 -15.86 -1.35
N GLN A 273 -37.22 -16.35 -0.87
CA GLN A 273 -36.59 -15.84 0.35
C GLN A 273 -36.36 -14.31 0.22
N ALA A 274 -36.90 -13.53 1.17
CA ALA A 274 -37.03 -12.07 1.05
C ALA A 274 -35.71 -11.29 1.03
N SER A 275 -34.60 -11.90 1.47
CA SER A 275 -33.26 -11.32 1.42
C SER A 275 -32.24 -12.42 1.20
N LEU A 276 -31.48 -12.33 0.11
CA LEU A 276 -30.40 -13.24 -0.20
C LEU A 276 -29.08 -12.60 0.27
N PRO A 277 -28.28 -13.28 1.11
CA PRO A 277 -27.02 -12.72 1.57
C PRO A 277 -25.99 -12.69 0.43
N VAL A 278 -25.25 -11.59 0.36
CA VAL A 278 -24.10 -11.40 -0.54
C VAL A 278 -22.83 -11.41 0.29
N TYR A 279 -21.95 -12.36 0.03
CA TYR A 279 -20.63 -12.42 0.63
C TYR A 279 -19.62 -11.83 -0.34
N VAL A 280 -18.71 -10.98 0.16
CA VAL A 280 -17.71 -10.30 -0.66
C VAL A 280 -16.31 -10.76 -0.27
N VAL A 281 -15.51 -11.14 -1.25
CA VAL A 281 -14.14 -11.62 -1.07
C VAL A 281 -13.17 -10.79 -1.90
N CYS A 282 -12.01 -10.51 -1.32
CA CYS A 282 -10.85 -10.00 -2.05
C CYS A 282 -9.61 -10.80 -1.64
N LYS A 283 -8.40 -10.31 -1.95
CA LYS A 283 -7.16 -11.00 -1.61
C LYS A 283 -6.97 -11.16 -0.08
N LEU A 284 -7.08 -10.05 0.67
CA LEU A 284 -6.73 -9.96 2.09
C LEU A 284 -7.89 -9.55 3.03
N GLY A 285 -9.09 -9.36 2.49
CA GLY A 285 -10.25 -8.92 3.28
C GLY A 285 -10.29 -7.42 3.58
N ASN A 286 -9.55 -6.59 2.81
CA ASN A 286 -9.55 -5.14 2.95
C ASN A 286 -10.51 -4.48 1.95
N ASP A 287 -10.28 -4.69 0.65
CA ASP A 287 -11.14 -4.14 -0.41
C ASP A 287 -12.56 -4.71 -0.40
N SER A 288 -12.74 -5.93 0.12
CA SER A 288 -14.07 -6.51 0.34
C SER A 288 -14.89 -5.68 1.33
N GLN A 289 -14.27 -5.05 2.33
CA GLN A 289 -14.98 -4.17 3.26
C GLN A 289 -15.45 -2.87 2.58
N LYS A 290 -14.63 -2.30 1.70
CA LYS A 290 -15.01 -1.13 0.89
C LYS A 290 -16.16 -1.47 -0.04
N ALA A 291 -16.10 -2.63 -0.70
CA ALA A 291 -17.16 -3.10 -1.57
C ALA A 291 -18.49 -3.29 -0.80
N VAL A 292 -18.48 -3.88 0.40
CA VAL A 292 -19.69 -4.00 1.23
C VAL A 292 -20.27 -2.63 1.57
N ARG A 293 -19.45 -1.63 1.95
CA ARG A 293 -19.92 -0.26 2.18
C ARG A 293 -20.63 0.31 0.95
N ILE A 294 -20.03 0.15 -0.24
CA ILE A 294 -20.64 0.60 -1.50
C ILE A 294 -21.98 -0.10 -1.73
N LEU A 295 -22.04 -1.42 -1.52
CA LEU A 295 -23.28 -2.20 -1.68
C LEU A 295 -24.37 -1.79 -0.69
N GLN A 296 -24.01 -1.47 0.55
CA GLN A 296 -24.94 -0.99 1.59
C GLN A 296 -25.51 0.41 1.26
N GLU A 297 -24.80 1.21 0.48
CA GLU A 297 -25.23 2.54 0.03
C GLU A 297 -26.09 2.50 -1.24
N LEU A 298 -26.23 1.35 -1.91
CA LEU A 298 -27.01 1.25 -3.14
C LEU A 298 -28.53 1.37 -2.87
N PRO A 299 -29.29 1.98 -3.79
CA PRO A 299 -30.72 2.16 -3.59
C PRO A 299 -31.48 0.82 -3.52
N ALA A 300 -32.28 0.64 -2.47
CA ALA A 300 -33.12 -0.57 -2.28
C ALA A 300 -34.09 -0.85 -3.43
N LYS A 301 -34.37 0.14 -4.30
CA LYS A 301 -35.23 -0.03 -5.49
C LYS A 301 -34.61 -0.91 -6.57
N GLU A 302 -33.28 -0.99 -6.65
CA GLU A 302 -32.57 -1.75 -7.69
C GLU A 302 -32.18 -3.16 -7.22
N PHE A 303 -31.94 -3.35 -5.91
CA PHE A 303 -31.37 -4.59 -5.36
C PHE A 303 -32.18 -5.22 -4.20
N GLY A 304 -33.30 -4.61 -3.79
CA GLY A 304 -34.04 -5.01 -2.59
C GLY A 304 -33.27 -4.71 -1.29
N SER A 305 -33.68 -5.33 -0.18
CA SER A 305 -32.93 -5.28 1.08
C SER A 305 -31.74 -6.24 1.01
N LEU A 306 -30.60 -5.74 0.53
CA LEU A 306 -29.38 -6.51 0.35
C LEU A 306 -28.61 -6.65 1.67
N SER A 307 -28.43 -7.88 2.16
CA SER A 307 -27.52 -8.15 3.28
C SER A 307 -26.14 -8.50 2.74
N ALA A 308 -25.21 -7.54 2.77
CA ALA A 308 -23.84 -7.74 2.31
C ALA A 308 -22.86 -7.93 3.49
N LYS A 309 -21.99 -8.93 3.40
CA LYS A 309 -20.93 -9.19 4.39
C LYS A 309 -19.59 -9.45 3.71
N ASP A 310 -18.48 -9.07 4.32
CA ASP A 310 -17.15 -9.38 3.80
C ASP A 310 -16.59 -10.67 4.42
N ILE A 311 -15.70 -11.35 3.70
CA ILE A 311 -14.95 -12.50 4.22
C ILE A 311 -13.62 -12.03 4.83
N LYS A 312 -13.48 -12.16 6.15
CA LYS A 312 -12.30 -11.79 6.93
C LYS A 312 -11.05 -12.50 6.40
N GLY A 313 -10.02 -11.72 6.06
CA GLY A 313 -8.73 -12.22 5.58
C GLY A 313 -8.73 -12.68 4.11
N GLY A 314 -9.88 -12.61 3.42
CA GLY A 314 -9.99 -12.89 1.99
C GLY A 314 -9.52 -14.28 1.56
N LEU A 315 -9.03 -14.38 0.33
CA LEU A 315 -8.54 -15.64 -0.23
C LEU A 315 -7.23 -16.12 0.39
N MET A 316 -6.41 -15.25 0.98
CA MET A 316 -5.22 -15.69 1.69
C MET A 316 -5.57 -16.44 2.98
N ALA A 317 -6.60 -15.99 3.70
CA ALA A 317 -7.13 -16.74 4.84
C ALA A 317 -7.79 -18.05 4.38
N TRP A 318 -8.50 -18.04 3.25
CA TRP A 318 -9.06 -19.27 2.67
C TRP A 318 -7.98 -20.29 2.34
N ALA A 319 -6.92 -19.87 1.65
CA ALA A 319 -5.79 -20.72 1.31
C ALA A 319 -5.08 -21.26 2.56
N SER A 320 -4.91 -20.43 3.59
CA SER A 320 -4.22 -20.86 4.81
C SER A 320 -5.04 -21.82 5.68
N LYS A 321 -6.37 -21.70 5.69
CA LYS A 321 -7.22 -22.36 6.71
C LYS A 321 -8.20 -23.38 6.16
N ILE A 322 -8.65 -23.23 4.92
CA ILE A 322 -9.69 -24.05 4.31
C ILE A 322 -9.12 -24.95 3.21
N ASP A 323 -8.36 -24.37 2.29
CA ASP A 323 -7.79 -25.08 1.14
C ASP A 323 -6.31 -24.73 0.94
N PRO A 324 -5.38 -25.46 1.58
CA PRO A 324 -3.93 -25.28 1.40
C PRO A 324 -3.43 -25.46 -0.03
N THR A 325 -4.24 -26.04 -0.92
CA THR A 325 -3.89 -26.20 -2.34
C THR A 325 -4.24 -24.97 -3.18
N PHE A 326 -5.04 -24.05 -2.63
CA PHE A 326 -5.39 -22.80 -3.30
C PHE A 326 -4.15 -21.92 -3.49
N PRO A 327 -3.88 -21.41 -4.71
CA PRO A 327 -2.67 -20.61 -4.98
C PRO A 327 -2.56 -19.35 -4.10
N GLN A 328 -1.40 -19.16 -3.49
CA GLN A 328 -1.03 -17.94 -2.76
C GLN A 328 -0.09 -17.10 -3.64
N TYR A 329 -0.34 -15.79 -3.71
CA TYR A 329 0.39 -14.83 -4.54
C TYR A 329 0.49 -13.47 -3.87
#